data_AF-A0A3D0QDY8-F1
#
_entry.id   AF-A0A3D0QDY8-F1
#
_cell.length_a   1.000
_cell.length_b   1.000
_cell.length_c   1.000
_cell.angle_alpha   90.00
_cell.angle_beta   90.00
_cell.angle_gamma   90.00
#
_symmetry.space_group_name_H-M   'P 1'
#
loop_
_entity.id
_entity.type
_entity.pdbx_description
1 polymer ?
#
loop_
_entity_poly.entity_id
_entity_poly.type
_entity_poly.pdbx_seq_one_letter_code
_entity_poly.pdbx_strand_id
1 'polypeptide(L)' 'MKEKIINFFNDVVKEMGKVTWPTREELAESTKIVIIVCLIISIFTWGVDTVLAAALKAIL' A
#
# COMPACT_ATOMS: atom_id res chain seq x y z
N MET A 1 -36.48 5.45 13.82
CA MET A 1 -35.13 5.82 13.31
C MET A 1 -34.05 4.82 13.71
N LYS A 2 -33.97 4.37 14.97
CA LYS A 2 -32.99 3.35 15.43
C LYS A 2 -33.06 2.04 14.63
N GLU A 3 -34.26 1.53 14.35
CA GLU A 3 -34.44 0.29 13.56
C GLU A 3 -33.95 0.39 12.11
N LYS A 4 -34.13 1.54 11.45
CA LYS A 4 -33.60 1.77 10.09
C LYS A 4 -32.08 1.71 10.05
N ILE A 5 -31.41 2.26 11.07
CA ILE A 5 -29.94 2.24 11.18
C ILE A 5 -29.45 0.82 11.43
N ILE A 6 -30.07 0.08 12.35
CA ILE A 6 -29.70 -1.31 12.65
C ILE A 6 -29.87 -2.20 11.41
N ASN A 7 -30.98 -2.07 10.68
CA ASN A 7 -31.21 -2.81 9.45
C ASN A 7 -30.19 -2.43 8.36
N PHE A 8 -29.83 -1.15 8.23
CA PHE A 8 -28.81 -0.72 7.29
C PHE A 8 -27.44 -1.32 7.59
N PHE A 9 -27.02 -1.38 8.85
CA PHE A 9 -25.77 -2.05 9.24
C PHE A 9 -25.81 -3.56 8.97
N ASN A 10 -26.94 -4.21 9.24
CA ASN A 10 -27.13 -5.64 8.92
C ASN A 10 -27.02 -5.90 7.41
N ASP A 11 -27.62 -5.04 6.58
CA ASP A 11 -27.54 -5.14 5.12
C ASP A 11 -26.10 -4.92 4.63
N VAL A 12 -25.39 -3.92 5.17
CA VAL A 12 -23.97 -3.66 4.83
C VAL A 12 -23.08 -4.85 5.19
N VAL A 13 -23.25 -5.45 6.36
CA VAL A 13 -22.49 -6.66 6.75
C VAL A 13 -22.79 -7.83 5.81
N LYS A 14 -24.05 -7.97 5.38
CA LYS A 14 -24.48 -9.00 4.42
C LYS A 14 -23.82 -8.83 3.05
N GLU A 15 -23.71 -7.60 2.57
CA GLU A 15 -23.01 -7.28 1.32
C GLU A 15 -21.49 -7.42 1.45
N MET A 16 -20.92 -7.06 2.60
CA MET A 16 -19.49 -7.29 2.89
C MET A 16 -19.12 -8.77 2.87
N GLY A 17 -20.05 -9.67 3.21
CA GLY A 17 -19.87 -11.11 3.10
C GLY A 17 -19.82 -11.64 1.66
N LYS A 18 -20.29 -10.87 0.67
CA LYS A 18 -20.18 -11.20 -0.76
C LYS A 18 -18.85 -10.74 -1.36
N VAL A 19 -18.07 -9.95 -0.63
CA VAL A 19 -16.75 -9.50 -1.06
C VAL A 19 -15.78 -10.67 -0.92
N THR A 20 -15.16 -11.06 -2.02
CA THR A 20 -14.09 -12.05 -2.03
C THR A 20 -12.84 -11.44 -1.42
N TRP A 21 -12.64 -11.67 -0.12
CA TRP A 21 -11.40 -11.31 0.54
C TRP A 21 -10.28 -12.24 0.10
N PRO A 22 -9.08 -11.70 -0.18
CA PRO A 22 -7.93 -12.50 -0.53
C PRO A 22 -7.55 -13.43 0.63
N THR A 23 -6.94 -14.55 0.29
CA THR A 23 -6.42 -15.46 1.31
C THR A 23 -5.23 -14.82 2.05
N ARG A 24 -4.93 -15.29 3.27
CA ARG A 24 -3.79 -14.77 4.06
C ARG A 24 -2.47 -14.89 3.31
N GLU A 25 -2.35 -15.89 2.44
CA GLU A 25 -1.17 -16.15 1.62
C GLU A 25 -1.04 -15.14 0.47
N GLU A 26 -2.10 -14.89 -0.29
CA GLU A 26 -2.13 -13.86 -1.35
C GLU A 26 -1.83 -12.46 -0.81
N LEU A 27 -2.31 -12.16 0.40
CA LEU A 27 -2.04 -10.87 1.06
C LEU A 27 -0.56 -10.72 1.44
N ALA A 28 0.05 -11.81 1.91
CA ALA A 28 1.48 -11.84 2.25
C ALA A 28 2.37 -11.76 1.00
N GLU A 29 1.97 -12.43 -0.09
CA GLU A 29 2.67 -12.38 -1.37
C GLU A 29 2.63 -10.97 -1.98
N SER A 30 1.46 -10.35 -2.00
CA SER A 30 1.28 -8.98 -2.46
C SER A 30 2.15 -8.01 -1.64
N THR A 31 2.18 -8.17 -0.32
CA THR A 31 3.02 -7.35 0.57
C THR A 31 4.51 -7.54 0.29
N LYS A 32 4.95 -8.78 0.05
CA LYS A 32 6.35 -9.10 -0.28
C LYS A 32 6.79 -8.41 -1.57
N ILE A 33 5.95 -8.43 -2.60
CA ILE A 33 6.23 -7.75 -3.88
C ILE A 33 6.37 -6.24 -3.65
N VAL A 34 5.46 -5.63 -2.90
CA VAL A 34 5.52 -4.19 -2.57
C VAL A 34 6.82 -3.84 -1.85
N ILE A 35 7.25 -4.63 -0.86
CA ILE A 35 8.52 -4.41 -0.14
C ILE A 35 9.71 -4.41 -1.11
N ILE A 36 9.76 -5.38 -2.03
CA ILE A 36 10.84 -5.48 -3.01
C ILE A 36 10.87 -4.25 -3.91
N VAL A 37 9.72 -3.82 -4.43
CA VAL A 37 9.61 -2.62 -5.29
C VAL A 37 10.03 -1.37 -4.52
N CYS A 38 9.58 -1.20 -3.27
CA CYS A 38 9.98 -0.09 -2.42
C CYS A 38 11.50 -0.05 -2.19
N LEU A 39 12.14 -1.20 -1.97
CA LEU A 39 13.60 -1.28 -1.80
C LEU A 39 14.34 -0.85 -3.07
N ILE A 40 13.89 -1.30 -4.24
CA ILE A 40 14.50 -0.92 -5.53
C ILE A 40 14.40 0.60 -5.72
N ILE A 41 13.22 1.18 -5.52
CA ILE A 41 13.01 2.63 -5.65
C ILE A 41 13.87 3.39 -4.64
N SER A 42 13.94 2.93 -3.39
CA SER A 42 14.74 3.57 -2.35
C SER A 42 16.23 3.61 -2.70
N ILE A 43 16.80 2.52 -3.20
CA ILE A 43 18.21 2.46 -3.63
C ILE A 43 18.43 3.37 -4.83
N PHE A 44 17.51 3.36 -5.80
CA PHE A 44 17.60 4.22 -6.98
C PHE A 44 17.60 5.70 -6.59
N THR A 45 16.64 6.13 -5.78
CA THR A 45 16.54 7.52 -5.32
C THR A 45 17.78 7.92 -4.51
N TRP A 46 18.28 7.05 -3.63
CA TRP A 46 19.52 7.31 -2.90
C TRP A 46 20.73 7.49 -3.82
N GLY A 47 20.85 6.66 -4.87
CA GLY A 47 21.90 6.81 -5.88
C GLY A 47 21.80 8.14 -6.63
N VAL A 48 20.59 8.53 -7.03
CA VAL A 48 20.36 9.81 -7.71
C VAL A 48 20.68 11.00 -6.80
N ASP A 49 20.21 10.97 -5.55
CA ASP A 49 20.44 12.05 -4.58
C ASP A 49 21.93 12.23 -4.28
N THR A 50 22.68 11.14 -4.12
CA THR A 50 24.13 11.19 -3.89
C THR A 50 24.90 11.75 -5.09
N VAL A 51 24.52 11.35 -6.32
CA VAL A 51 25.11 11.88 -7.55
C VAL A 51 24.80 13.37 -7.71
N LEU A 52 23.54 13.78 -7.51
CA LEU A 52 23.14 15.18 -7.59
C LEU A 52 23.84 16.02 -6.52
N ALA A 53 23.94 15.54 -5.28
CA ALA A 53 24.65 16.23 -4.21
C ALA A 53 26.15 16.37 -4.51
N ALA A 54 26.78 15.35 -5.09
CA ALA A 54 28.17 15.41 -5.52
C ALA A 54 28.37 16.40 -6.68
N ALA A 55 27.46 16.41 -7.66
CA ALA A 55 27.50 17.36 -8.77
C ALA A 55 27.34 18.80 -8.30
N LEU A 56 26.41 19.07 -7.38
CA LEU A 56 26.22 20.39 -6.78
C LEU A 56 27.47 20.86 -6.01
N LYS A 57 28.11 19.98 -5.24
CA LYS A 57 29.39 20.27 -4.55
C LYS A 57 30.56 20.50 -5.50
N ALA A 58 30.52 19.97 -6.72
CA ALA A 58 31.57 20.20 -7.70
C ALA A 58 31.43 21.56 -8.41
N ILE A 59 30.21 22.10 -8.45
CA ILE A 59 29.88 23.38 -9.10
C ILE A 59 30.05 24.57 -8.13
N LEU A 60 29.75 24.38 -6.84
CA LEU A 60 29.81 25.40 -5.79
C LEU A 60 31.10 25.29 -4.97
#